data_AF-A0A926YUN9-F1
#
_entry.id   AF-A0A926YUN9-F1
#
_cell.length_a   1.000
_cell.length_b   1.000
_cell.length_c   1.000
_cell.angle_alpha   90.00
_cell.angle_beta   90.00
_cell.angle_gamma   90.00
#
_symmetry.space_group_name_H-M   'P 1'
#
loop_
_entity.id
_entity.type
_entity.pdbx_description
1 polymer ?
#
loop_
_entity_poly.entity_id
_entity_poly.type
_entity_poly.pdbx_seq_one_letter_code
_entity_poly.pdbx_strand_id
1 'polypeptide(L)'
;MRLVNVVIPPQLRQLVLPNSQERYFGLHWKMERDELQVITAQGACTGSHRAYLAFHNHPRNFPALRDCNLGSSDAAAREMLLIDWQERRAYIAALAEGRTFLAQQNSRVPASSRSSNPAQSLAAALIQLDREVRGIDEISRWLDSQMHSLPHEDHHRAEVALLLRRLQGGAV
;
A
#
# COMPACT_ATOMS: atom_id res chain seq x y z
N MET A 1 18.04 -8.36 -3.07
CA MET A 1 17.11 -7.23 -3.32
C MET A 1 17.29 -6.66 -4.73
N ARG A 2 16.21 -6.41 -5.48
CA ARG A 2 16.23 -5.67 -6.76
C ARG A 2 15.29 -4.47 -6.73
N LEU A 3 15.64 -3.37 -7.38
CA LEU A 3 14.76 -2.21 -7.56
C LEU A 3 13.61 -2.54 -8.54
N VAL A 4 12.40 -2.04 -8.27
CA VAL A 4 11.26 -2.11 -9.20
C VAL A 4 10.67 -0.74 -9.46
N ASN A 5 10.28 -0.53 -10.72
CA ASN A 5 9.67 0.71 -11.16
C ASN A 5 8.16 0.67 -10.92
N VAL A 6 7.72 1.22 -9.80
CA VAL A 6 6.30 1.33 -9.41
C VAL A 6 6.04 2.73 -8.87
N VAL A 7 4.82 3.20 -9.07
CA VAL A 7 4.33 4.46 -8.50
C VAL A 7 3.80 4.18 -7.10
N ILE A 8 4.47 4.73 -6.09
CA ILE A 8 4.05 4.63 -4.68
C ILE A 8 3.16 5.83 -4.34
N PRO A 9 1.84 5.65 -4.17
CA PRO A 9 0.96 6.76 -3.85
C PRO A 9 1.23 7.30 -2.44
N PRO A 10 1.06 8.62 -2.20
CA PRO A 10 1.34 9.25 -0.92
C PRO A 10 0.45 8.72 0.22
N GLN A 11 -0.70 8.13 -0.09
CA GLN A 11 -1.62 7.52 0.87
C GLN A 11 -1.26 6.07 1.25
N LEU A 12 -0.42 5.37 0.47
CA LEU A 12 -0.22 3.92 0.62
C LEU A 12 0.09 3.54 2.06
N ARG A 13 1.04 4.24 2.69
CA ARG A 13 1.45 4.02 4.08
C ARG A 13 0.29 4.16 5.06
N GLN A 14 -0.52 5.23 4.92
CA GLN A 14 -1.64 5.46 5.83
C GLN A 14 -2.68 4.32 5.74
N LEU A 15 -2.83 3.75 4.54
CA LEU A 15 -3.80 2.69 4.28
C LEU A 15 -3.31 1.29 4.71
N VAL A 16 -2.02 0.99 4.56
CA VAL A 16 -1.49 -0.36 4.87
C VAL A 16 -0.79 -0.45 6.22
N LEU A 17 -0.27 0.67 6.73
CA LEU A 17 0.50 0.71 7.97
C LEU A 17 0.23 2.03 8.73
N PRO A 18 -1.00 2.24 9.21
CA PRO A 18 -1.34 3.44 9.99
C PRO A 18 -0.47 3.50 11.25
N ASN A 19 -0.11 4.71 11.67
CA ASN A 19 0.67 5.02 12.88
C ASN A 19 2.16 4.64 12.89
N SER A 20 2.70 3.98 11.86
CA SER A 20 4.14 3.75 11.78
C SER A 20 4.88 5.01 11.34
N GLN A 21 6.10 5.22 11.85
CA GLN A 21 7.10 6.19 11.35
C GLN A 21 8.32 5.53 10.70
N GLU A 22 8.33 4.20 10.54
CA GLU A 22 9.43 3.49 9.88
C GLU A 22 9.71 3.99 8.46
N ARG A 23 10.99 4.02 8.07
CA ARG A 23 11.37 4.34 6.70
C ARG A 23 11.02 3.20 5.75
N TYR A 24 11.32 1.97 6.17
CA TYR A 24 11.09 0.78 5.37
C TYR A 24 9.99 -0.09 5.93
N PHE A 25 9.16 -0.65 5.05
CA PHE A 25 8.22 -1.70 5.40
C PHE A 25 8.07 -2.67 4.21
N GLY A 26 7.82 -3.94 4.52
CA GLY A 26 7.61 -5.01 3.54
C GLY A 26 6.14 -5.36 3.41
N LEU A 27 5.70 -5.68 2.20
CA LEU A 27 4.34 -6.13 1.87
C LEU A 27 4.41 -7.49 1.18
N HIS A 28 3.59 -8.44 1.60
CA HIS A 28 3.32 -9.66 0.85
C HIS A 28 1.95 -10.23 1.20
N TRP A 29 1.36 -11.00 0.30
CA TRP A 29 0.14 -11.75 0.58
C TRP A 29 0.47 -12.96 1.46
N LYS A 30 -0.42 -13.28 2.40
CA LYS A 30 -0.33 -14.44 3.27
C LYS A 30 -1.43 -15.43 2.94
N MET A 31 -1.05 -16.56 2.35
CA MET A 31 -1.95 -17.60 1.87
C MET A 31 -2.91 -18.12 2.95
N GLU A 32 -2.42 -18.43 4.16
CA GLU A 32 -3.25 -19.14 5.16
C GLU A 32 -4.37 -18.30 5.76
N ARG A 33 -4.36 -16.98 5.52
CA ARG A 33 -5.35 -16.03 6.04
C ARG A 33 -6.02 -15.19 4.97
N ASP A 34 -5.58 -15.35 3.73
CA ASP A 34 -6.00 -14.52 2.61
C ASP A 34 -5.89 -13.01 2.90
N GLU A 35 -4.76 -12.63 3.50
CA GLU A 35 -4.55 -11.29 4.05
C GLU A 35 -3.26 -10.67 3.53
N LEU A 36 -3.25 -9.33 3.43
CA LEU A 36 -2.01 -8.58 3.27
C LEU A 36 -1.23 -8.61 4.58
N GLN A 37 -0.03 -9.17 4.55
CA GLN A 37 0.93 -9.06 5.64
C GLN A 37 1.87 -7.88 5.41
N VAL A 38 1.96 -7.02 6.42
CA VAL A 38 2.91 -5.91 6.49
C VAL A 38 3.99 -6.25 7.51
N ILE A 39 5.25 -6.12 7.12
CA ILE A 39 6.41 -6.41 7.96
C ILE A 39 7.18 -5.12 8.19
N THR A 40 7.52 -4.88 9.45
CA THR A 40 8.26 -3.73 9.96
C THR A 40 9.44 -4.24 10.79
N ALA A 41 10.31 -3.35 11.28
CA ALA A 41 11.31 -3.75 12.24
C ALA A 41 10.70 -4.19 13.59
N GLN A 42 9.52 -3.66 13.95
CA GLN A 42 8.85 -4.01 15.21
C GLN A 42 8.06 -5.32 15.13
N GLY A 43 7.83 -5.86 13.95
CA GLY A 43 7.09 -7.11 13.75
C GLY A 43 6.19 -7.09 12.53
N ALA A 44 5.21 -7.98 12.51
CA ALA A 44 4.26 -8.11 11.41
C ALA A 44 2.83 -7.78 11.87
N CYS A 45 2.06 -7.14 10.99
CA CYS A 45 0.64 -6.88 11.18
C CYS A 45 -0.14 -7.13 9.88
N THR A 46 -1.47 -7.18 9.98
CA THR A 46 -2.36 -7.23 8.82
C THR A 46 -2.59 -5.80 8.32
N GLY A 47 -2.35 -5.56 7.03
CA GLY A 47 -2.62 -4.28 6.38
C GLY A 47 -3.91 -4.31 5.55
N SER A 48 -4.30 -3.16 4.99
CA SER A 48 -5.46 -3.09 4.10
C SER A 48 -5.24 -3.87 2.80
N HIS A 49 -5.89 -5.04 2.68
CA HIS A 49 -5.83 -5.85 1.45
C HIS A 49 -6.32 -5.04 0.23
N ARG A 50 -7.34 -4.19 0.40
CA ARG A 50 -7.92 -3.39 -0.69
C ARG A 50 -6.92 -2.38 -1.23
N ALA A 51 -6.21 -1.68 -0.34
CA ALA A 51 -5.19 -0.71 -0.73
C ALA A 51 -4.01 -1.38 -1.46
N TYR A 52 -3.60 -2.56 -0.99
CA TYR A 52 -2.56 -3.33 -1.67
C TYR A 52 -2.98 -3.81 -3.04
N LEU A 53 -4.18 -4.39 -3.19
CA LEU A 53 -4.67 -4.86 -4.48
C LEU A 53 -4.83 -3.70 -5.47
N ALA A 54 -5.36 -2.56 -5.04
CA ALA A 54 -5.45 -1.37 -5.88
C ALA A 54 -4.06 -0.88 -6.33
N PHE A 55 -3.08 -0.85 -5.42
CA PHE A 55 -1.70 -0.48 -5.73
C PHE A 55 -1.02 -1.51 -6.66
N HIS A 56 -1.19 -2.80 -6.40
CA HIS A 56 -0.57 -3.90 -7.14
C HIS A 56 -1.12 -3.99 -8.57
N ASN A 57 -2.44 -3.94 -8.70
CA ASN A 57 -3.15 -4.08 -9.97
C ASN A 57 -3.22 -2.77 -10.76
N HIS A 58 -2.72 -1.66 -10.22
CA HIS A 58 -2.69 -0.40 -10.93
C HIS A 58 -1.91 -0.56 -12.25
N PRO A 59 -2.39 -0.04 -13.40
CA PRO A 59 -1.77 -0.26 -14.71
C PRO A 59 -0.29 0.12 -14.82
N ARG A 60 0.15 1.10 -14.02
CA ARG A 60 1.56 1.53 -13.97
C ARG A 60 2.46 0.61 -13.12
N ASN A 61 1.88 -0.18 -12.22
CA ASN A 61 2.61 -1.00 -11.25
C ASN A 61 2.56 -2.48 -11.63
N PHE A 62 1.40 -2.96 -12.08
CA PHE A 62 1.16 -4.35 -12.42
C PHE A 62 2.22 -4.95 -13.35
N PRO A 63 2.66 -4.30 -14.45
CA PRO A 63 3.69 -4.87 -15.32
C PRO A 63 5.02 -5.16 -14.62
N ALA A 64 5.38 -4.35 -13.61
CA ALA A 64 6.62 -4.52 -12.86
C ALA A 64 6.50 -5.55 -11.72
N LEU A 65 5.26 -5.88 -11.31
CA LEU A 65 4.95 -6.73 -10.17
C LEU A 65 4.40 -8.12 -10.56
N ARG A 66 3.81 -8.28 -11.75
CA ARG A 66 3.09 -9.51 -12.16
C ARG A 66 3.91 -10.79 -12.08
N ASP A 67 5.22 -10.70 -12.30
CA ASP A 67 6.14 -11.84 -12.33
C ASP A 67 6.83 -12.06 -10.97
N CYS A 68 6.52 -11.21 -9.97
CA CYS A 68 7.04 -11.34 -8.61
C CYS A 68 6.15 -12.29 -7.81
N ASN A 69 6.77 -13.19 -7.05
CA ASN A 69 6.03 -14.09 -6.16
C ASN A 69 5.77 -13.40 -4.81
N LEU A 70 4.84 -12.45 -4.83
CA LEU A 70 4.35 -11.74 -3.64
C LEU A 70 3.25 -12.52 -2.88
N GLY A 71 2.96 -13.74 -3.30
CA GLY A 71 1.90 -14.60 -2.78
C GLY A 71 0.51 -14.29 -3.34
N SER A 72 -0.39 -15.23 -3.12
CA SER A 72 -1.82 -15.16 -3.43
C SER A 72 -2.61 -16.05 -2.48
N SER A 73 -3.93 -16.09 -2.63
CA SER A 73 -4.83 -17.01 -1.91
C SER A 73 -4.45 -18.48 -2.11
N ASP A 74 -3.82 -18.80 -3.25
CA ASP A 74 -3.48 -20.18 -3.65
C ASP A 74 -1.99 -20.51 -3.52
N ALA A 75 -1.13 -19.51 -3.30
CA ALA A 75 0.32 -19.70 -3.28
C ALA A 75 0.99 -18.85 -2.20
N ALA A 76 1.84 -19.50 -1.40
CA ALA A 76 2.68 -18.82 -0.43
C ALA A 76 3.66 -17.86 -1.13
N ALA A 77 3.79 -16.65 -0.59
CA ALA A 77 4.79 -15.69 -1.04
C ALA A 77 6.20 -16.25 -0.87
N ARG A 78 7.07 -15.99 -1.87
CA ARG A 78 8.52 -16.24 -1.77
C ARG A 78 9.30 -14.95 -1.64
N GLU A 79 8.70 -13.86 -2.10
CA GLU A 79 9.25 -12.54 -2.11
C GLU A 79 8.34 -11.57 -1.34
N MET A 80 8.89 -10.43 -0.98
CA MET A 80 8.13 -9.29 -0.49
C MET A 80 8.47 -8.03 -1.28
N LEU A 81 7.49 -7.14 -1.34
CA LEU A 81 7.67 -5.79 -1.83
C LEU A 81 8.12 -4.91 -0.66
N LEU A 82 9.39 -4.52 -0.66
CA LEU A 82 9.95 -3.55 0.28
C LEU A 82 9.74 -2.14 -0.23
N ILE A 83 9.14 -1.29 0.58
CA ILE A 83 8.92 0.12 0.29
C ILE A 83 9.91 0.97 1.08
N ASP A 84 10.69 1.81 0.39
CA ASP A 84 11.38 2.96 0.99
C ASP A 84 10.44 4.16 0.93
N TRP A 85 9.85 4.50 2.07
CA TRP A 85 8.89 5.60 2.14
C TRP A 85 9.54 6.98 1.95
N GLN A 86 10.80 7.13 2.37
CA GLN A 86 11.50 8.39 2.29
C GLN A 86 11.85 8.73 0.84
N GLU A 87 12.39 7.76 0.10
CA GLU A 87 12.82 7.94 -1.29
C GLU A 87 11.72 7.62 -2.32
N ARG A 88 10.57 7.11 -1.88
CA ARG A 88 9.47 6.65 -2.75
C ARG A 88 9.95 5.63 -3.78
N ARG A 89 10.72 4.64 -3.31
CA ARG A 89 11.23 3.54 -4.12
C ARG A 89 10.72 2.22 -3.59
N ALA A 90 10.58 1.25 -4.48
CA ALA A 90 10.22 -0.11 -4.10
C ALA A 90 11.26 -1.11 -4.58
N TYR A 91 11.41 -2.18 -3.82
CA TYR A 91 12.32 -3.27 -4.10
C TYR A 91 11.61 -4.60 -3.94
N ILE A 92 12.05 -5.60 -4.68
CA ILE A 92 11.66 -6.99 -4.46
C ILE A 92 12.81 -7.69 -3.74
N ALA A 93 12.49 -8.39 -2.67
CA ALA A 93 13.44 -9.17 -1.88
C ALA A 93 12.87 -10.55 -1.61
N ALA A 94 13.75 -11.55 -1.53
CA ALA A 94 13.36 -12.82 -0.91
C ALA A 94 12.88 -12.56 0.53
N LEU A 95 11.85 -13.29 0.98
CA LEU A 95 11.25 -13.05 2.31
C LEU A 95 12.27 -13.06 3.45
N ALA A 96 13.21 -14.01 3.44
CA ALA A 96 14.25 -14.12 4.47
C ALA A 96 15.18 -12.89 4.45
N GLU A 97 15.67 -12.51 3.27
CA GLU A 97 16.54 -11.34 3.07
C GLU A 97 15.84 -10.06 3.53
N GLY A 98 14.58 -9.85 3.11
CA GLY A 98 13.80 -8.66 3.44
C GLY A 98 13.49 -8.54 4.94
N ARG A 99 13.18 -9.65 5.61
CA ARG A 99 13.00 -9.68 7.07
C ARG A 99 14.28 -9.29 7.82
N THR A 100 15.43 -9.84 7.41
CA THR A 100 16.72 -9.47 8.00
C THR A 100 17.02 -7.99 7.78
N PHE A 101 16.77 -7.46 6.58
CA PHE A 101 16.94 -6.04 6.28
C PHE A 101 16.06 -5.14 7.17
N LEU A 102 14.77 -5.44 7.27
CA LEU A 102 13.82 -4.67 8.07
C LEU A 102 14.17 -4.70 9.56
N ALA A 103 14.57 -5.85 10.10
CA ALA A 103 14.99 -5.98 11.49
C ALA A 103 16.22 -5.12 11.83
N GLN A 104 17.12 -4.91 10.86
CA GLN A 104 18.35 -4.13 11.05
C GLN A 104 18.17 -2.62 10.82
N GLN A 105 17.03 -2.16 10.31
CA GLN A 105 16.88 -0.75 9.89
C GLN A 105 17.03 0.23 11.07
N ASN A 106 16.63 -0.15 12.29
CA ASN A 106 16.74 0.68 13.49
C ASN A 106 18.15 0.70 14.10
N SER A 107 18.99 -0.28 13.77
CA SER A 107 20.40 -0.30 14.19
C SER A 107 21.31 0.50 13.24
N ARG A 108 20.77 1.01 12.13
CA ARG A 108 21.53 1.72 11.08
C ARG A 108 21.47 3.27 11.17
N VAL A 109 21.01 3.86 12.28
CA VAL A 109 20.92 5.32 12.43
C VAL A 109 21.89 5.87 13.49
N PRO A 110 22.86 6.73 13.14
CA PRO A 110 23.19 7.91 13.93
C PRO A 110 22.40 9.12 13.42
N ALA A 111 22.01 9.98 14.36
CA ALA A 111 21.13 11.14 14.19
C ALA A 111 21.65 12.20 13.21
N SER A 112 20.78 12.68 12.30
CA SER A 112 20.81 14.08 11.84
C SER A 112 19.51 14.48 11.13
N SER A 113 18.72 15.29 11.85
CA SER A 113 18.04 16.53 11.43
C SER A 113 17.47 16.65 10.00
N ARG A 114 16.17 17.02 9.90
CA ARG A 114 15.80 18.32 9.32
C ARG A 114 14.34 18.71 9.57
N SER A 115 14.20 19.93 10.08
CA SER A 115 12.99 20.75 10.25
C SER A 115 12.19 20.89 8.95
N SER A 116 10.86 20.90 9.05
CA SER A 116 9.95 21.30 7.98
C SER A 116 8.98 22.37 8.49
N ASN A 117 9.08 23.56 7.88
CA ASN A 117 8.22 24.71 8.12
C ASN A 117 6.77 24.38 7.66
N PRO A 118 5.77 24.41 8.56
CA PRO A 118 4.44 23.83 8.32
C PRO A 118 3.58 24.56 7.28
N ALA A 119 3.81 25.85 7.04
CA ALA A 119 2.95 26.67 6.17
C ALA A 119 3.09 26.33 4.67
N GLN A 120 4.27 25.93 4.19
CA GLN A 120 4.47 25.54 2.78
C GLN A 120 3.95 24.12 2.50
N SER A 121 3.86 23.27 3.52
CA SER A 121 3.37 21.89 3.39
C SER A 121 1.85 21.81 3.21
N LEU A 122 1.09 22.79 3.73
CA LEU A 122 -0.38 22.78 3.65
C LEU A 122 -0.88 23.19 2.26
N ALA A 123 -0.32 24.23 1.65
CA ALA A 123 -0.72 24.67 0.31
C ALA A 123 -0.36 23.62 -0.76
N ALA A 124 0.80 22.97 -0.64
CA ALA A 124 1.19 21.87 -1.51
C ALA A 124 0.29 20.64 -1.31
N ALA A 125 -0.06 20.31 -0.06
CA ALA A 125 -0.98 19.21 0.24
C ALA A 125 -2.40 19.45 -0.33
N LEU A 126 -2.89 20.69 -0.30
CA LEU A 126 -4.22 21.04 -0.85
C LEU A 126 -4.25 20.98 -2.38
N ILE A 127 -3.19 21.43 -3.07
CA ILE A 127 -3.07 21.32 -4.54
C ILE A 127 -2.90 19.85 -4.98
N GLN A 128 -2.20 19.05 -4.17
CA GLN A 128 -2.03 17.61 -4.38
C GLN A 128 -3.36 16.86 -4.18
N LEU A 129 -4.12 17.20 -3.14
CA LEU A 129 -5.45 16.65 -2.87
C LEU A 129 -6.44 16.96 -4.03
N ASP A 130 -6.46 18.18 -4.55
CA ASP A 130 -7.36 18.55 -5.67
C ASP A 130 -7.08 17.75 -6.96
N ARG A 131 -5.81 17.36 -7.19
CA ARG A 131 -5.42 16.49 -8.31
C ARG A 131 -5.70 15.01 -8.06
N GLU A 132 -5.57 14.56 -6.82
CA GLU A 132 -5.75 13.15 -6.43
C GLU A 132 -7.22 12.76 -6.25
N VAL A 133 -8.10 13.69 -5.85
CA VAL A 133 -9.56 13.48 -5.80
C VAL A 133 -10.11 13.09 -7.19
N ARG A 134 -9.60 13.68 -8.27
CA ARG A 134 -9.99 13.31 -9.65
C ARG A 134 -9.59 11.90 -10.05
N GLY A 135 -8.50 11.37 -9.47
CA GLY A 135 -8.04 10.00 -9.72
C GLY A 135 -8.81 8.96 -8.90
N ILE A 136 -9.27 9.30 -7.69
CA ILE A 136 -10.07 8.41 -6.84
C ILE A 136 -11.42 8.10 -7.47
N ASP A 137 -12.06 9.06 -8.15
CA ASP A 137 -13.32 8.80 -8.88
C ASP A 137 -13.11 7.89 -10.09
N GLU A 138 -11.93 7.92 -10.70
CA GLU A 138 -11.56 7.04 -11.82
C GLU A 138 -11.22 5.63 -11.34
N ILE A 139 -10.49 5.51 -10.23
CA ILE A 139 -10.19 4.24 -9.57
C ILE A 139 -11.47 3.59 -9.04
N SER A 140 -12.38 4.37 -8.44
CA SER A 140 -13.70 3.89 -7.99
C SER A 140 -14.52 3.36 -9.15
N ARG A 141 -14.63 4.11 -10.26
CA ARG A 141 -15.33 3.67 -11.48
C ARG A 141 -14.69 2.44 -12.13
N TRP A 142 -13.38 2.34 -12.12
CA TRP A 142 -12.65 1.18 -12.65
C TRP A 142 -12.86 -0.06 -11.78
N LEU A 143 -12.79 0.07 -10.45
CA LEU A 143 -13.11 -1.01 -9.51
C LEU A 143 -14.55 -1.48 -9.67
N ASP A 144 -15.50 -0.54 -9.77
CA ASP A 144 -16.90 -0.87 -10.03
C ASP A 144 -17.06 -1.59 -11.37
N SER A 145 -16.39 -1.15 -12.44
CA SER A 145 -16.43 -1.81 -13.76
C SER A 145 -15.84 -3.23 -13.75
N GLN A 146 -14.79 -3.48 -12.97
CA GLN A 146 -14.18 -4.81 -12.85
C GLN A 146 -15.03 -5.75 -11.97
N MET A 147 -15.66 -5.24 -10.91
CA MET A 147 -16.52 -6.06 -10.03
C MET A 147 -17.85 -6.46 -10.70
N HIS A 148 -18.37 -5.68 -11.66
CA HIS A 148 -19.53 -6.09 -12.46
C HIS A 148 -19.23 -7.27 -13.41
N SER A 149 -17.96 -7.65 -13.58
CA SER A 149 -17.52 -8.78 -14.41
C SER A 149 -17.10 -10.03 -13.63
N LEU A 150 -17.19 -10.00 -12.30
CA LEU A 150 -16.91 -11.16 -11.44
C LEU A 150 -18.23 -11.87 -11.05
N PRO A 151 -18.27 -13.21 -10.96
CA PRO A 151 -19.45 -13.92 -10.48
C PRO A 151 -19.76 -13.49 -9.03
N HIS A 152 -21.04 -13.19 -8.79
CA HIS A 152 -21.60 -12.61 -7.57
C HIS A 152 -21.18 -13.32 -6.27
N GLU A 153 -20.64 -12.54 -5.32
CA GLU A 153 -20.88 -12.74 -3.90
C GLU A 153 -21.48 -11.45 -3.31
N ASP A 154 -22.78 -11.50 -3.01
CA ASP A 154 -23.63 -10.35 -2.64
C ASP A 154 -23.18 -9.61 -1.38
N HIS A 155 -22.26 -10.18 -0.60
CA HIS A 155 -21.69 -9.57 0.60
C HIS A 155 -20.80 -8.35 0.28
N HIS A 156 -20.08 -8.38 -0.84
CA HIS A 156 -19.14 -7.32 -1.20
C HIS A 156 -19.81 -6.03 -1.69
N ARG A 157 -21.00 -6.11 -2.31
CA ARG A 157 -21.73 -4.92 -2.78
C ARG A 157 -22.32 -4.11 -1.61
N ALA A 158 -22.76 -4.78 -0.55
CA ALA A 158 -23.36 -4.13 0.62
C ALA A 158 -22.33 -3.30 1.41
N GLU A 159 -21.12 -3.82 1.59
CA GLU A 159 -20.05 -3.10 2.31
C GLU A 159 -19.52 -1.89 1.55
N VAL A 160 -19.42 -1.99 0.22
CA VAL A 160 -18.95 -0.89 -0.64
C VAL A 160 -19.99 0.25 -0.67
N ALA A 161 -21.29 -0.06 -0.74
CA ALA A 161 -22.34 0.95 -0.65
C ALA A 161 -22.32 1.68 0.71
N LEU A 162 -22.00 0.97 1.80
CA LEU A 162 -21.82 1.54 3.13
C LEU A 162 -20.60 2.45 3.24
N LEU A 163 -19.49 2.08 2.58
CA LEU A 163 -18.26 2.87 2.59
C LEU A 163 -18.38 4.13 1.72
N LEU A 164 -19.01 4.02 0.55
CA LEU A 164 -19.29 5.16 -0.32
C LEU A 164 -20.24 6.17 0.36
N ARG A 165 -21.26 5.68 1.09
CA ARG A 165 -22.10 6.55 1.93
C ARG A 165 -21.33 7.26 3.05
N ARG A 166 -20.34 6.59 3.67
CA ARG A 166 -19.49 7.18 4.72
C ARG A 166 -18.48 8.20 4.17
N LEU A 167 -18.02 8.02 2.94
CA LEU A 167 -17.11 8.95 2.27
C LEU A 167 -17.85 10.16 1.67
N GLN A 168 -19.12 10.01 1.32
CA GLN A 168 -19.97 11.08 0.79
C GLN A 168 -20.75 11.87 1.87
N GLY A 169 -20.86 11.34 3.09
CA GLY A 169 -21.58 11.97 4.20
C GLY A 169 -20.69 12.27 5.39
N GLY A 170 -20.23 13.53 5.51
CA GLY A 170 -19.73 14.07 6.76
C GLY A 170 -20.87 14.26 7.75
N ALA A 171 -20.64 13.82 9.00
CA ALA A 171 -21.37 14.11 10.23
C ALA A 171 -22.91 13.94 10.23
N VAL A 172 -23.38 13.06 11.12
CA VAL A 172 -24.35 13.47 12.15
C VAL A 172 -23.74 13.12 13.50
#